data_AF-A0A9N9A068-F1
#
_entry.id   AF-A0A9N9A068-F1
#
_cell.length_a   1.000
_cell.length_b   1.000
_cell.length_c   1.000
_cell.angle_alpha   90.00
_cell.angle_beta   90.00
_cell.angle_gamma   90.00
#
_symmetry.space_group_name_H-M   'P 1'
#
loop_
_entity.id
_entity.type
_entity.pdbx_description
1 polymer ?
#
loop_
_entity_poly.entity_id
_entity_poly.type
_entity_poly.pdbx_seq_one_letter_code
_entity_poly.pdbx_strand_id
1 'polypeptide(L)'
;MQNAKSYFQENSSWSLIDYLKYRENSLDFDDRSREHRAYAKVLENMLQDKSEEWCTKAEVTLKQFESEKSSAAVSAFWDSVYRRRYERDIELLQLKYTKSALMDIMSEMEQIRATVADKSIKTLKHALSGGETSNKQKRQKNGEEEV
;
A
#
# COMPACT_ATOMS: atom_id res chain seq x y z
N MET A 1 3.02 15.47 -17.13
CA MET A 1 1.90 14.64 -17.63
C MET A 1 2.19 14.33 -19.08
N GLN A 2 2.41 13.05 -19.40
CA GLN A 2 2.55 12.60 -20.79
C GLN A 2 1.19 12.73 -21.47
N ASN A 3 1.11 13.54 -22.53
CA ASN A 3 -0.12 13.79 -23.25
C ASN A 3 -0.38 12.60 -24.19
N ALA A 4 -1.61 12.07 -24.23
CA ALA A 4 -1.91 10.97 -25.14
C ALA A 4 -1.61 11.31 -26.62
N LYS A 5 -1.62 12.60 -27.00
CA LYS A 5 -1.17 13.06 -28.33
C LYS A 5 0.34 12.94 -28.55
N SER A 6 1.18 13.13 -27.53
CA SER A 6 2.65 13.05 -27.69
C SER A 6 3.09 11.64 -28.03
N TYR A 7 2.37 10.62 -27.55
CA TYR A 7 2.61 9.23 -27.95
C TYR A 7 2.60 9.06 -29.48
N PHE A 8 1.55 9.52 -30.15
CA PHE A 8 1.37 9.35 -31.59
C PHE A 8 2.32 10.23 -32.43
N GLN A 9 2.84 11.31 -31.85
CA GLN A 9 3.89 12.16 -32.44
C GLN A 9 5.28 11.51 -32.38
N GLU A 10 5.58 10.84 -31.28
CA GLU A 10 6.92 10.34 -30.98
C GLU A 10 7.10 8.86 -31.38
N ASN A 11 6.02 8.10 -31.49
CA ASN A 11 6.05 6.65 -31.70
C ASN A 11 5.52 6.27 -33.08
N SER A 12 6.26 5.40 -33.76
CA SER A 12 5.92 4.88 -35.08
C SER A 12 4.81 3.82 -35.02
N SER A 13 4.77 2.99 -33.97
CA SER A 13 3.70 2.01 -33.77
C SER A 13 2.48 2.70 -33.14
N TRP A 14 1.39 2.76 -33.88
CA TRP A 14 0.09 3.22 -33.38
C TRP A 14 -0.73 1.99 -32.98
N SER A 15 -0.14 1.08 -32.20
CA SER A 15 -0.85 -0.09 -31.68
C SER A 15 -1.43 0.25 -30.30
N LEU A 16 -2.57 -0.35 -29.97
CA LEU A 16 -3.20 -0.18 -28.67
C LEU A 16 -2.29 -0.72 -27.56
N ILE A 17 -1.61 -1.85 -27.78
CA ILE A 17 -0.76 -2.47 -26.77
C ILE A 17 0.45 -1.59 -26.41
N ASP A 18 1.09 -0.96 -27.40
CA ASP A 18 2.23 -0.10 -27.15
C ASP A 18 1.82 1.22 -26.49
N TYR A 19 0.66 1.76 -26.89
CA TYR A 19 0.05 2.90 -26.21
C TYR A 19 -0.23 2.60 -24.73
N LEU A 20 -0.78 1.42 -24.43
CA LEU A 20 -1.08 1.01 -23.05
C LEU A 20 0.20 0.87 -22.22
N LYS A 21 1.27 0.29 -22.78
CA LYS A 21 2.58 0.22 -22.12
C LYS A 21 3.20 1.60 -21.87
N TYR A 22 3.06 2.52 -22.83
CA TYR A 22 3.50 3.91 -22.66
C TYR A 22 2.74 4.58 -21.50
N ARG A 23 1.43 4.37 -21.43
CA ARG A 23 0.56 4.95 -20.41
C ARG A 23 0.69 4.31 -19.04
N GLU A 24 1.14 3.06 -18.94
CA GLU A 24 1.14 2.25 -17.71
C GLU A 24 1.78 2.96 -16.49
N ASN A 25 2.82 3.77 -16.71
CA ASN A 25 3.53 4.49 -15.66
C ASN A 25 2.97 5.89 -15.38
N SER A 26 1.87 6.28 -16.04
CA SER A 26 1.22 7.58 -15.83
C SER A 26 0.45 7.59 -14.52
N LEU A 27 0.48 8.72 -13.80
CA LEU A 27 -0.22 8.88 -12.53
C LEU A 27 -1.74 8.74 -12.67
N ASP A 28 -2.29 9.09 -13.83
CA ASP A 28 -3.70 9.02 -14.19
C ASP A 28 -4.05 7.74 -14.97
N PHE A 29 -3.16 6.74 -15.00
CA PHE A 29 -3.44 5.48 -15.69
C PHE A 29 -4.59 4.74 -15.03
N ASP A 30 -5.67 4.55 -15.79
CA ASP A 30 -6.97 4.17 -15.24
C ASP A 30 -7.36 2.71 -15.57
N ASP A 31 -8.66 2.41 -15.56
CA ASP A 31 -9.24 1.14 -15.97
C ASP A 31 -9.20 0.89 -17.49
N ARG A 32 -9.40 -0.38 -17.86
CA ARG A 32 -9.40 -0.85 -19.25
C ARG A 32 -10.29 -0.03 -20.17
N SER A 33 -11.54 0.21 -19.76
CA SER A 33 -12.52 0.86 -20.61
C SER A 33 -12.17 2.33 -20.85
N ARG A 34 -11.63 3.01 -19.84
CA ARG A 34 -11.22 4.42 -19.95
C ARG A 34 -9.99 4.59 -20.81
N GLU A 35 -8.96 3.79 -20.63
CA GLU A 35 -7.74 3.88 -21.43
C GLU A 35 -8.01 3.53 -22.90
N HIS A 36 -8.84 2.52 -23.16
CA HIS A 36 -9.29 2.19 -24.52
C HIS A 36 -10.09 3.33 -25.17
N ARG A 37 -10.99 3.97 -24.41
CA ARG A 37 -11.75 5.12 -24.90
C ARG A 37 -10.86 6.33 -25.16
N ALA A 38 -9.89 6.59 -24.28
CA ALA A 38 -8.94 7.68 -24.44
C ALA A 38 -8.10 7.49 -25.72
N TYR A 39 -7.61 6.27 -25.95
CA TYR A 39 -6.91 5.89 -27.18
C TYR A 39 -7.74 6.18 -28.43
N ALA A 40 -8.96 5.63 -28.51
CA ALA A 40 -9.85 5.83 -29.65
C ALA A 40 -10.18 7.31 -29.88
N LYS A 41 -10.48 8.06 -28.80
CA LYS A 41 -10.80 9.49 -28.88
C LYS A 41 -9.63 10.32 -29.41
N VAL A 42 -8.39 9.97 -29.08
CA VAL A 42 -7.22 10.68 -29.63
C VAL A 42 -7.10 10.44 -31.13
N LEU A 43 -7.29 9.20 -31.58
CA LEU A 43 -7.29 8.87 -33.01
C LEU A 43 -8.45 9.56 -33.77
N GLU A 44 -9.66 9.58 -33.19
CA GLU A 44 -10.80 10.31 -33.76
C GLU A 44 -10.51 11.80 -33.92
N ASN A 45 -9.85 12.42 -32.94
CA ASN A 45 -9.42 13.81 -33.04
C ASN A 45 -8.35 14.02 -34.13
N MET A 46 -7.52 13.02 -34.40
CA MET A 46 -6.49 13.07 -35.45
C MET A 46 -7.08 12.95 -36.86
N LEU A 47 -8.29 12.41 -37.01
CA LEU A 47 -9.01 12.44 -38.30
C LEU A 47 -9.39 13.87 -38.73
N GLN A 48 -9.39 14.81 -37.80
CA GLN A 48 -9.65 16.23 -38.07
C GLN A 48 -8.35 17.04 -38.28
N ASP A 49 -7.19 16.37 -38.28
CA ASP A 49 -5.91 17.04 -38.52
C ASP A 49 -5.78 17.50 -39.98
N LYS A 50 -4.89 18.45 -40.24
CA LYS A 50 -4.63 18.96 -41.59
C LYS A 50 -3.68 18.05 -42.38
N SER A 51 -2.96 17.16 -41.71
CA SER A 51 -2.02 16.23 -42.33
C SER A 51 -2.76 14.99 -42.86
N GLU A 52 -2.80 14.84 -44.19
CA GLU A 52 -3.45 13.70 -44.86
C GLU A 52 -2.82 12.36 -44.48
N GLU A 53 -1.50 12.31 -44.28
CA GLU A 53 -0.78 11.12 -43.81
C GLU A 53 -1.27 10.68 -42.43
N TRP A 54 -1.43 11.65 -41.53
CA TRP A 54 -1.87 11.39 -40.16
C TRP A 54 -3.32 10.95 -40.11
N CYS A 55 -4.19 11.59 -40.89
CA CYS A 55 -5.59 11.19 -41.04
C CYS A 55 -5.69 9.75 -41.55
N THR A 56 -4.93 9.42 -42.61
CA THR A 56 -4.93 8.06 -43.19
C THR A 56 -4.46 7.03 -42.17
N LYS A 57 -3.38 7.32 -41.45
CA LYS A 57 -2.85 6.43 -40.41
C LYS A 57 -3.85 6.24 -39.27
N ALA A 58 -4.49 7.32 -38.81
CA ALA A 58 -5.52 7.27 -37.76
C ALA A 58 -6.71 6.41 -38.18
N GLU A 59 -7.16 6.54 -39.44
CA GLU A 59 -8.27 5.77 -39.97
C GLU A 59 -7.95 4.27 -40.03
N VAL A 60 -6.75 3.91 -40.51
CA VAL A 60 -6.29 2.51 -40.53
C VAL A 60 -6.21 1.95 -39.12
N THR A 61 -5.63 2.69 -38.18
CA THR A 61 -5.51 2.27 -36.79
C THR A 61 -6.89 2.09 -36.13
N LEU A 62 -7.84 3.00 -36.37
CA LEU A 62 -9.21 2.87 -35.85
C LEU A 62 -9.94 1.64 -36.41
N LYS A 63 -9.71 1.29 -37.68
CA LYS A 63 -10.25 0.05 -38.27
C LYS A 63 -9.68 -1.21 -37.60
N GLN A 64 -8.42 -1.16 -37.16
CA GLN A 64 -7.76 -2.27 -36.46
C GLN A 64 -8.06 -2.30 -34.96
N PHE A 65 -8.55 -1.20 -34.39
CA PHE A 65 -8.72 -1.04 -32.95
C PHE A 65 -9.60 -2.13 -32.31
N GLU A 66 -10.75 -2.48 -32.90
CA GLU A 66 -11.65 -3.46 -32.29
C GLU A 66 -11.03 -4.87 -32.25
N SER A 67 -10.27 -5.25 -33.28
CA SER A 67 -9.56 -6.54 -33.27
C SER A 67 -8.42 -6.54 -32.24
N GLU A 68 -7.61 -5.47 -32.19
CA GLU A 68 -6.55 -5.31 -31.19
C GLU A 68 -7.06 -5.30 -29.75
N LYS A 69 -8.16 -4.59 -29.50
CA LYS A 69 -8.83 -4.49 -28.19
C LYS A 69 -9.29 -5.83 -27.63
N SER A 70 -9.65 -6.76 -28.52
CA SER A 70 -10.02 -8.14 -28.21
C SER A 70 -8.85 -9.13 -28.23
N SER A 71 -7.64 -8.67 -28.60
CA SER A 71 -6.48 -9.54 -28.76
C SER A 71 -6.02 -10.16 -27.43
N ALA A 72 -5.42 -11.34 -27.52
CA ALA A 72 -4.82 -12.01 -26.37
C ALA A 72 -3.71 -11.16 -25.72
N ALA A 73 -2.96 -10.40 -26.51
CA ALA A 73 -1.89 -9.52 -26.01
C ALA A 73 -2.45 -8.40 -25.12
N VAL A 74 -3.52 -7.73 -25.55
CA VAL A 74 -4.18 -6.69 -24.76
C VAL A 74 -4.86 -7.28 -23.52
N SER A 75 -5.47 -8.47 -23.63
CA SER A 75 -6.03 -9.16 -22.46
C SER A 75 -4.95 -9.49 -21.43
N ALA A 76 -3.85 -10.11 -21.86
CA ALA A 76 -2.75 -10.49 -20.97
C ALA A 76 -2.09 -9.28 -20.29
N PHE A 77 -1.99 -8.16 -21.00
CA PHE A 77 -1.54 -6.89 -20.41
C PHE A 77 -2.44 -6.48 -19.24
N TRP A 78 -3.77 -6.45 -19.44
CA TRP A 78 -4.70 -6.07 -18.39
C TRP A 78 -4.71 -7.06 -17.22
N ASP A 79 -4.61 -8.36 -17.48
CA ASP A 79 -4.50 -9.37 -16.42
C ASP A 79 -3.25 -9.13 -15.55
N SER A 80 -2.12 -8.76 -16.17
CA SER A 80 -0.89 -8.38 -15.45
C SER A 80 -1.06 -7.10 -14.62
N VAL A 81 -1.72 -6.08 -15.18
CA VAL A 81 -2.03 -4.83 -14.45
C VAL A 81 -2.90 -5.11 -13.24
N TYR A 82 -3.99 -5.86 -13.41
CA TYR A 82 -4.90 -6.18 -12.31
C TYR A 82 -4.20 -7.02 -11.25
N ARG A 83 -3.43 -8.03 -11.64
CA ARG A 83 -2.65 -8.85 -10.70
C ARG A 83 -1.75 -7.98 -9.82
N ARG A 84 -0.96 -7.07 -10.42
CA ARG A 84 -0.08 -6.17 -9.66
C ARG A 84 -0.84 -5.20 -8.75
N ARG A 85 -2.02 -4.73 -9.17
CA ARG A 85 -2.89 -3.90 -8.31
C ARG A 85 -3.39 -4.71 -7.10
N TYR A 86 -3.87 -5.93 -7.31
CA TYR A 86 -4.31 -6.82 -6.24
C TYR A 86 -3.18 -7.17 -5.27
N GLU A 87 -1.99 -7.51 -5.77
CA GLU A 87 -0.82 -7.79 -4.94
C GLU A 87 -0.48 -6.58 -4.04
N ARG A 88 -0.45 -5.38 -4.61
CA ARG A 88 -0.22 -4.14 -3.85
C ARG A 88 -1.29 -3.87 -2.80
N ASP A 89 -2.55 -4.14 -3.11
CA ASP A 89 -3.65 -3.94 -2.16
C ASP A 89 -3.55 -4.91 -0.97
N ILE A 90 -3.14 -6.15 -1.23
CA ILE A 90 -2.86 -7.15 -0.18
C ILE A 90 -1.69 -6.67 0.69
N GLU A 91 -0.59 -6.25 0.10
CA GLU A 91 0.57 -5.73 0.83
C GLU A 91 0.21 -4.50 1.68
N LEU A 92 -0.60 -3.58 1.13
CA LEU A 92 -1.07 -2.41 1.86
C LEU A 92 -1.95 -2.79 3.05
N LEU A 93 -2.81 -3.80 2.89
CA LEU A 93 -3.66 -4.30 3.97
C LEU A 93 -2.80 -4.93 5.09
N GLN A 94 -1.81 -5.73 4.73
CA GLN A 94 -0.85 -6.30 5.68
C GLN A 94 -0.09 -5.20 6.41
N LEU A 95 0.42 -4.20 5.69
CA LEU A 95 1.13 -3.07 6.28
C LEU A 95 0.25 -2.29 7.27
N LYS A 96 -1.01 -2.04 6.92
CA LYS A 96 -1.98 -1.37 7.81
C LYS A 96 -2.19 -2.18 9.09
N TYR A 97 -2.36 -3.49 8.96
CA TYR A 97 -2.52 -4.38 10.11
C TYR A 97 -1.29 -4.38 11.01
N THR A 98 -0.10 -4.57 10.44
CA THR A 98 1.17 -4.54 11.20
C THR A 98 1.38 -3.21 11.90
N LYS A 99 1.05 -2.09 11.23
CA LYS A 99 1.11 -0.75 11.85
C LYS A 99 0.16 -0.64 13.04
N SER A 100 -1.06 -1.15 12.93
CA SER A 100 -2.02 -1.16 14.04
C SER A 100 -1.49 -1.95 15.23
N ALA A 101 -1.06 -3.18 15.01
CA ALA A 101 -0.53 -4.04 16.06
C ALA A 101 0.70 -3.42 16.76
N LEU A 102 1.56 -2.74 16.00
CA LEU A 102 2.70 -2.02 16.56
C LEU A 102 2.27 -0.85 17.45
N MET A 103 1.24 -0.09 17.05
CA MET A 103 0.68 0.98 17.88
C MET A 103 0.08 0.43 19.18
N ASP A 104 -0.61 -0.71 19.12
CA ASP A 104 -1.16 -1.38 20.31
C ASP A 104 -0.04 -1.81 21.27
N ILE A 105 1.02 -2.44 20.76
CA ILE A 105 2.19 -2.84 21.56
C ILE A 105 2.86 -1.61 22.19
N MET A 106 3.01 -0.51 21.45
CA MET A 106 3.60 0.72 21.99
C MET A 106 2.77 1.29 23.14
N SER A 107 1.44 1.29 23.00
CA SER A 107 0.50 1.73 24.04
C SER A 107 0.60 0.85 25.30
N GLU A 108 0.62 -0.48 25.13
CA GLU A 108 0.81 -1.41 26.25
C GLU A 108 2.16 -1.21 26.95
N MET A 109 3.24 -1.02 26.18
CA MET A 109 4.56 -0.72 26.74
C MET A 109 4.59 0.58 27.54
N GLU A 110 3.88 1.61 27.10
CA GLU A 110 3.73 2.86 27.86
C GLU A 110 2.99 2.64 29.18
N GLN A 111 1.91 1.84 29.18
CA GLN A 111 1.18 1.49 30.40
C GLN A 111 2.04 0.68 31.39
N ILE A 112 2.82 -0.29 30.88
CA ILE A 112 3.78 -1.05 31.69
C ILE A 112 4.81 -0.11 32.32
N ARG A 113 5.41 0.79 31.52
CA ARG A 113 6.39 1.78 32.01
C ARG A 113 5.78 2.70 33.07
N ALA A 114 4.55 3.17 32.86
CA ALA A 114 3.84 3.98 33.84
C ALA A 114 3.65 3.23 35.16
N THR A 115 3.23 1.96 35.10
CA THR A 115 3.03 1.11 36.29
C THR A 115 4.34 0.86 37.05
N VAL A 116 5.45 0.64 36.34
CA VAL A 116 6.77 0.42 36.95
C VAL A 116 7.34 1.71 37.55
N ALA A 117 7.13 2.84 36.88
CA ALA A 117 7.58 4.15 37.36
C ALA A 117 6.75 4.64 38.56
N ASP A 118 5.49 4.25 38.62
CA ASP A 118 4.64 4.50 39.77
C ASP A 118 5.21 3.77 41.00
N LYS A 119 5.38 4.51 42.10
CA LYS A 119 6.16 4.08 43.27
C LYS A 119 5.59 2.85 43.98
N SER A 120 4.45 2.34 43.54
CA SER A 120 3.79 1.09 43.90
C SER A 120 4.76 -0.09 44.06
N ILE A 121 5.75 -0.26 43.16
CA ILE A 121 6.78 -1.32 43.30
C ILE A 121 7.76 -1.04 44.44
N LYS A 122 8.20 0.21 44.62
CA LYS A 122 9.05 0.61 45.76
C LYS A 122 8.30 0.40 47.09
N THR A 123 7.02 0.74 47.14
CA THR A 123 6.16 0.56 48.32
C THR A 123 5.95 -0.92 48.63
N LEU A 124 5.69 -1.77 47.63
CA LEU A 124 5.61 -3.23 47.80
C LEU A 124 6.93 -3.84 48.27
N LYS A 125 8.07 -3.39 47.71
CA LYS A 125 9.40 -3.85 48.14
C LYS A 125 9.70 -3.46 49.58
N HIS A 126 9.36 -2.22 49.99
CA HIS A 126 9.50 -1.80 51.40
C HIS A 126 8.57 -2.58 52.34
N ALA A 127 7.33 -2.88 51.93
CA ALA A 127 6.40 -3.68 52.72
C ALA A 127 6.86 -5.13 52.90
N LEU A 128 7.46 -5.74 51.87
CA LEU A 128 8.01 -7.10 51.93
C LEU A 128 9.31 -7.16 52.74
N SER A 129 10.23 -6.19 52.57
CA SER A 129 11.48 -6.15 53.35
C SER A 129 11.29 -5.73 54.82
N GLY A 130 10.22 -5.00 55.16
CA GLY A 130 9.87 -4.66 56.54
C GLY A 130 9.29 -5.83 57.35
N GLY A 131 8.87 -6.91 56.69
CA GLY A 131 8.34 -8.12 57.34
C GLY A 131 9.42 -9.06 57.90
N GLU A 132 10.64 -9.05 57.34
CA GLU A 132 11.72 -9.95 57.77
C GLU A 132 12.40 -9.52 59.08
N THR A 133 12.36 -8.23 59.43
CA THR A 133 12.98 -7.72 60.67
C THR A 133 12.09 -7.89 61.91
N SER A 134 10.76 -7.96 61.76
CA SER A 134 9.85 -8.17 62.90
C SER A 134 9.85 -9.60 63.47
N ASN A 135 10.17 -10.62 62.67
CA ASN A 135 10.20 -12.00 63.14
C ASN A 135 11.48 -12.38 63.92
N LYS A 136 12.56 -11.59 63.82
CA LYS A 136 13.77 -11.82 64.61
C LYS A 136 13.67 -11.25 66.05
N GLN A 137 12.95 -10.15 66.26
CA GLN A 137 12.77 -9.59 67.61
C GLN A 137 11.75 -10.36 68.46
N LYS A 138 10.78 -11.06 67.86
CA LYS A 138 9.80 -11.87 68.61
C LYS A 138 10.36 -13.21 69.13
N ARG A 139 11.44 -13.71 68.52
CA ARG A 139 12.12 -14.95 68.97
C ARG A 139 13.12 -14.75 70.11
N GLN A 140 13.63 -13.53 70.32
CA GLN A 140 14.51 -13.23 71.46
C GLN A 140 13.74 -12.92 72.77
N LYS A 141 12.46 -12.54 72.69
CA LYS A 141 11.67 -12.18 73.88
C LYS A 141 10.98 -13.35 74.59
N ASN A 142 10.93 -14.54 73.98
CA ASN A 142 10.28 -15.73 74.55
C ASN A 142 11.28 -16.76 75.12
N GLY A 143 12.56 -16.39 75.28
CA GLY A 143 13.62 -17.27 75.80
C GLY A 143 14.15 -16.89 77.19
N GLU A 144 13.55 -15.91 77.86
CA GLU A 144 14.01 -15.40 79.18
C GLU A 144 13.02 -15.62 80.33
N GLU A 145 11.96 -16.41 80.15
CA GLU A 145 11.08 -16.85 81.25
C GLU A 145 10.98 -18.38 81.28
N GLU A 146 12.00 -19.02 81.84
CA GLU A 146 11.87 -20.29 82.58
C GLU A 146 13.14 -20.45 83.45
N VAL A 147 13.02 -20.03 84.71
CA VAL A 147 13.89 -20.42 85.83
C VAL A 147 13.08 -21.31 86.75
#